data_AF-A0A358CYU1-F1
#
_entry.id   AF-A0A358CYU1-F1
#
_cell.length_a   1.000
_cell.length_b   1.000
_cell.length_c   1.000
_cell.angle_alpha   90.00
_cell.angle_beta   90.00
_cell.angle_gamma   90.00
#
_symmetry.space_group_name_H-M   'P 1'
#
loop_
_entity.id
_entity.type
_entity.pdbx_description
1 polymer ?
#
loop_
_entity_poly.entity_id
_entity_poly.type
_entity_poly.pdbx_seq_one_letter_code
_entity_poly.pdbx_strand_id
1 'polypeptide(L)' 'LHEAVIGQRALVGAGAVVPGRMHVPAGSMALGMPAKIREGVDTDPLILPGVETYIRRGATFREQMRRID' A
#
# COMPACT_ATOMS: atom_id res chain seq x y z
N LEU A 1 -12.08 -6.69 10.31
CA LEU A 1 -10.66 -6.56 9.89
C LEU A 1 -9.75 -7.67 10.46
N HIS A 2 -10.25 -8.70 11.14
CA HIS A 2 -9.37 -9.78 11.60
C HIS A 2 -9.05 -10.75 10.45
N GLU A 3 -7.84 -11.32 10.44
CA GLU A 3 -7.45 -12.42 9.53
C GLU A 3 -7.46 -12.08 8.02
N ALA A 4 -7.42 -10.80 7.64
CA ALA A 4 -7.21 -10.43 6.24
C ALA A 4 -5.75 -10.72 5.82
N VAL A 5 -5.55 -11.28 4.64
CA VAL A 5 -4.23 -11.59 4.09
C VAL A 5 -4.02 -10.76 2.84
N ILE A 6 -2.98 -9.93 2.82
CA ILE A 6 -2.61 -9.10 1.67
C ILE A 6 -1.34 -9.66 1.04
N GLY A 7 -1.45 -10.15 -0.20
CA GLY A 7 -0.36 -10.71 -0.95
C GLY A 7 0.72 -9.69 -1.31
N GLN A 8 1.91 -10.17 -1.63
CA GLN A 8 3.03 -9.31 -2.03
C GLN A 8 2.67 -8.43 -3.22
N ARG A 9 3.07 -7.16 -3.17
CA ARG A 9 2.80 -6.16 -4.21
C ARG A 9 1.30 -5.96 -4.52
N ALA A 10 0.39 -6.46 -3.69
CA ALA A 10 -1.01 -6.08 -3.80
C ALA A 10 -1.22 -4.62 -3.38
N LEU A 11 -2.17 -3.93 -4.02
CA LEU A 11 -2.47 -2.52 -3.77
C LEU A 11 -3.87 -2.35 -3.18
N VAL A 12 -3.95 -1.74 -2.00
CA VAL A 12 -5.23 -1.38 -1.37
C VAL A 12 -5.57 0.06 -1.73
N GLY A 13 -6.71 0.26 -2.38
CA GLY A 13 -7.15 1.57 -2.84
C GLY A 13 -7.39 2.55 -1.69
N ALA A 14 -7.21 3.84 -1.94
CA ALA A 14 -7.54 4.87 -0.97
C ALA A 14 -9.02 4.76 -0.56
N GLY A 15 -9.27 4.70 0.75
CA GLY A 15 -10.62 4.48 1.25
C GLY A 15 -11.20 3.09 0.94
N ALA A 16 -10.39 2.06 0.69
CA ALA A 16 -10.90 0.70 0.63
C ALA A 16 -11.04 0.09 2.04
N VAL A 17 -12.04 -0.77 2.24
CA VAL A 17 -12.22 -1.57 3.47
C VAL A 17 -12.14 -3.05 3.11
N VAL A 18 -11.01 -3.67 3.45
CA VAL A 18 -10.79 -5.11 3.31
C VAL A 18 -11.50 -5.84 4.46
N PRO A 19 -12.56 -6.62 4.21
CA PRO A 19 -13.26 -7.35 5.26
C PRO A 19 -12.37 -8.39 5.95
N GLY A 20 -12.80 -8.86 7.13
CA GLY A 20 -12.09 -9.94 7.80
C GLY A 20 -12.04 -11.22 6.96
N ARG A 21 -10.97 -12.00 7.09
CA ARG A 21 -10.72 -13.25 6.33
C ARG A 21 -10.60 -13.11 4.82
N MET A 22 -10.63 -11.89 4.28
CA MET A 22 -10.42 -11.67 2.86
C MET A 22 -8.95 -11.90 2.49
N HIS A 23 -8.71 -12.72 1.48
CA HIS A 23 -7.39 -12.91 0.88
C HIS A 23 -7.29 -12.08 -0.41
N VAL A 24 -6.38 -11.11 -0.44
CA VAL A 24 -6.05 -10.29 -1.61
C VAL A 24 -4.80 -10.89 -2.27
N PRO A 25 -4.89 -11.47 -3.47
CA PRO A 25 -3.76 -12.11 -4.16
C PRO A 25 -2.59 -11.14 -4.40
N ALA A 26 -1.38 -11.71 -4.55
CA ALA A 26 -0.21 -10.94 -4.94
C ALA A 26 -0.41 -10.24 -6.29
N GLY A 27 0.08 -9.01 -6.43
CA GLY A 27 -0.07 -8.22 -7.67
C GLY A 27 -1.52 -7.89 -8.06
N SER A 28 -2.47 -7.92 -7.12
CA SER A 28 -3.87 -7.54 -7.37
C SER A 28 -4.21 -6.21 -6.68
N MET A 29 -5.37 -5.64 -7.00
CA MET A 29 -5.89 -4.46 -6.31
C MET A 29 -7.14 -4.78 -5.49
N ALA A 30 -7.25 -4.26 -4.28
CA ALA A 30 -8.46 -4.29 -3.45
C ALA A 30 -9.08 -2.88 -3.38
N LEU A 31 -10.29 -2.70 -3.92
CA LEU A 31 -10.90 -1.38 -4.13
C LEU A 31 -12.32 -1.28 -3.56
N GLY A 32 -12.63 -0.15 -2.91
CA GLY A 32 -13.98 0.17 -2.41
C GLY A 32 -14.30 -0.35 -1.01
N MET A 33 -15.54 -0.12 -0.58
CA MET A 33 -16.06 -0.52 0.74
C MET A 33 -17.42 -1.23 0.58
N PRO A 34 -17.53 -2.57 0.77
CA PRO A 34 -16.42 -3.51 1.00
C PRO A 34 -15.54 -3.67 -0.25
N ALA A 35 -14.28 -4.01 -0.04
CA ALA A 35 -13.31 -4.12 -1.12
C ALA A 35 -13.66 -5.25 -2.11
N LYS A 36 -13.53 -4.97 -3.40
CA LYS A 36 -13.56 -5.95 -4.50
C LYS A 36 -12.15 -6.14 -5.05
N ILE A 37 -11.81 -7.37 -5.40
CA ILE A 37 -10.51 -7.73 -5.97
C ILE A 37 -10.55 -7.46 -7.48
N ARG A 38 -9.53 -6.76 -7.97
CA ARG A 38 -9.22 -6.61 -9.39
C ARG A 38 -7.89 -7.31 -9.65
N GLU A 39 -7.95 -8.41 -10.38
CA GLU A 39 -6.78 -9.18 -10.80
C GLU A 39 -6.21 -8.67 -12.14
N GLY A 40 -5.04 -9.18 -12.52
CA GLY A 40 -4.41 -8.86 -13.80
C GLY A 40 -3.95 -7.41 -13.92
N VAL A 41 -3.66 -6.75 -12.80
CA VAL A 41 -3.11 -5.39 -12.78
C VAL A 41 -1.61 -5.48 -12.54
N ASP A 42 -0.83 -4.74 -13.34
CA ASP A 42 0.56 -4.50 -12.99
C ASP A 42 0.64 -3.43 -11.90
N THR A 43 0.87 -3.88 -10.67
CA THR A 43 0.91 -3.03 -9.46
C THR A 43 2.26 -2.39 -9.22
N ASP A 44 3.33 -2.92 -9.83
CA ASP A 44 4.70 -2.51 -9.52
C ASP A 44 4.98 -1.04 -9.88
N PRO A 45 4.51 -0.51 -11.03
CA PRO A 45 4.64 0.91 -11.36
C PRO A 45 3.94 1.84 -10.37
N LEU A 46 2.92 1.35 -9.66
CA LEU A 46 2.15 2.12 -8.67
C LEU A 46 2.80 2.09 -7.28
N ILE A 47 3.57 1.04 -6.97
CA ILE A 47 4.13 0.79 -5.63
C ILE A 47 5.60 1.22 -5.55
N LEU A 48 6.44 0.76 -6.48
CA LEU A 48 7.90 0.86 -6.36
C LEU A 48 8.41 2.32 -6.28
N PRO A 49 7.89 3.29 -7.06
CA PRO A 49 8.33 4.69 -6.93
C PRO A 49 8.03 5.29 -5.55
N GLY A 50 6.92 4.87 -4.93
CA GLY A 50 6.53 5.30 -3.59
C GLY A 50 7.49 4.76 -2.52
N VAL A 51 7.88 3.48 -2.63
CA VAL A 51 8.85 2.84 -1.73
C VAL A 51 10.19 3.58 -1.76
N GLU A 52 10.75 3.79 -2.95
CA GLU A 52 12.03 4.51 -3.11
C GLU A 52 11.95 5.93 -2.53
N THR A 53 10.84 6.62 -2.79
CA THR A 53 10.62 7.98 -2.27
C THR A 53 10.62 8.01 -0.75
N TYR A 54 9.98 7.06 -0.08
CA TYR A 54 9.94 7.00 1.39
C TYR A 54 11.29 6.61 2.00
N ILE A 55 12.05 5.72 1.38
CA ILE A 55 13.41 5.37 1.81
C ILE A 55 14.28 6.63 1.78
N ARG A 56 14.34 7.32 0.63
CA ARG A 56 15.13 8.54 0.45
C ARG A 56 14.69 9.64 1.42
N ARG A 57 13.39 9.91 1.52
CA ARG A 57 12.84 10.93 2.43
C ARG A 57 13.14 10.59 3.90
N GLY A 58 13.09 9.32 4.27
CA GLY A 58 13.44 8.86 5.61
C GLY A 58 14.87 9.24 5.99
N ALA A 59 15.83 9.09 5.07
CA ALA A 59 17.20 9.55 5.28
C ALA A 59 17.28 11.08 5.37
N THR A 60 16.68 11.79 4.40
CA THR A 60 16.69 13.26 4.36
C THR A 60 16.12 13.90 5.63
N PHE A 61 14.95 13.47 6.07
CA PHE A 61 14.31 14.06 7.27
C PHE A 61 15.05 13.70 8.56
N ARG A 62 15.68 12.53 8.63
CA ARG A 62 16.53 12.18 9.79
C ARG A 62 17.71 13.14 9.94
N GLU A 63 18.31 13.55 8.83
CA GLU A 63 19.50 14.41 8.83
C GLU A 63 19.16 15.90 8.96
N GLN A 64 18.08 16.34 8.30
CA GLN A 64 17.86 17.75 8.03
C GLN A 64 16.68 18.36 8.81
N MET A 65 15.76 17.54 9.33
CA MET A 65 14.57 18.07 10.02
C MET A 65 14.93 18.55 11.42
N ARG A 66 14.76 19.85 11.65
CA ARG A 66 14.96 20.49 12.97
C ARG A 66 13.79 21.40 13.32
N ARG A 67 13.56 21.56 14.62
CA ARG A 67 12.63 22.56 15.15
C ARG A 67 13.24 23.96 14.96
N ILE A 68 12.39 24.95 14.72
CA ILE A 68 12.78 26.34 14.40
C ILE A 68 12.16 27.35 15.36
N ASP A 69 11.75 26.91 16.54
CA ASP A 69 11.25 27.79 17.60
C ASP A 69 12.36 28.64 18.24
#